data_AF-A0A6A5ATN5-F1
#
_entry.id   AF-A0A6A5ATN5-F1
#
_cell.length_a   1.000
_cell.length_b   1.000
_cell.length_c   1.000
_cell.angle_alpha   90.00
_cell.angle_beta   90.00
_cell.angle_gamma   90.00
#
_symmetry.space_group_name_H-M   'P 1'
#
loop_
_entity.id
_entity.type
_entity.pdbx_description
1 polymer ?
#
loop_
_entity_poly.entity_id
_entity_poly.type
_entity_poly.pdbx_seq_one_letter_code
_entity_poly.pdbx_strand_id
1 'polypeptide(L)'
;ATREYAHTTTTLFQRMESFVLSIGLDKVSTVVSDVVTSPNMKDATDLLLTKYPHLTVLPSCAHAFDAMMTELLELPVFHSLYTVCTRVSAYFSRNHLHKARFARVAHELNIEDPANAT
;
A
#
# COMPACT_ATOMS: atom_id res chain seq x y z
N ALA A 1 -9.82 13.92 14.41
CA ALA A 1 -9.08 12.75 14.91
C ALA A 1 -9.53 11.53 14.11
N THR A 2 -8.82 11.19 13.04
CA THR A 2 -8.93 9.87 12.41
C THR A 2 -8.51 8.86 13.48
N ARG A 3 -9.47 8.07 13.97
CA ARG A 3 -9.17 6.96 14.89
C ARG A 3 -8.50 5.88 14.06
N GLU A 4 -7.19 6.01 13.86
CA GLU A 4 -6.38 4.91 13.33
C GLU A 4 -6.49 3.77 14.34
N TYR A 5 -7.29 2.77 13.98
CA TYR A 5 -7.34 1.53 14.73
C TYR A 5 -5.94 0.92 14.69
N ALA A 6 -5.39 0.57 15.86
CA ALA A 6 -4.10 -0.10 15.93
C ALA A 6 -4.11 -1.32 14.99
N HIS A 7 -3.19 -1.36 14.02
CA HIS A 7 -3.06 -2.43 13.02
C HIS A 7 -2.49 -3.71 13.63
N THR A 8 -3.15 -4.22 14.67
CA THR A 8 -2.81 -5.49 15.30
C THR A 8 -3.33 -6.65 14.46
N THR A 9 -2.70 -7.81 14.58
CA THR A 9 -3.12 -9.04 13.89
C THR A 9 -4.62 -9.32 14.04
N THR A 10 -5.16 -9.19 15.25
CA THR A 10 -6.57 -9.47 15.55
C THR A 10 -7.52 -8.49 14.85
N THR A 11 -7.20 -7.20 14.82
CA THR A 11 -8.07 -6.20 14.18
C THR A 11 -8.04 -6.33 12.66
N LEU A 12 -6.88 -6.65 12.08
CA LEU A 12 -6.73 -6.95 10.66
C LEU A 12 -7.53 -8.20 10.28
N PHE A 13 -7.39 -9.29 11.04
CA PHE A 13 -8.15 -10.52 10.84
C PHE A 13 -9.66 -10.27 10.87
N GLN A 14 -10.17 -9.61 11.91
CA GLN A 14 -11.59 -9.32 12.06
C GLN A 14 -12.14 -8.51 10.89
N ARG A 15 -11.35 -7.55 10.39
CA ARG A 15 -11.75 -6.70 9.27
C ARG A 15 -11.75 -7.46 7.95
N MET A 16 -10.73 -8.27 7.69
CA MET A 16 -10.68 -9.14 6.51
C MET A 16 -11.85 -10.13 6.52
N GLU A 17 -12.08 -10.81 7.65
CA GLU A 17 -13.18 -11.74 7.84
C GLU A 17 -14.54 -11.08 7.60
N SER A 18 -14.79 -9.93 8.23
CA SER A 18 -16.04 -9.19 8.03
C SER A 18 -16.26 -8.82 6.55
N PHE A 19 -15.19 -8.49 5.83
CA PHE A 19 -15.27 -8.12 4.42
C PHE A 19 -15.59 -9.33 3.54
N VAL A 20 -14.87 -10.45 3.73
CA VAL A 20 -15.13 -11.72 3.01
C VAL A 20 -16.57 -12.20 3.27
N LEU A 21 -17.03 -12.15 4.52
CA LEU A 21 -18.40 -12.52 4.88
C LEU A 21 -19.46 -11.61 4.26
N SER A 22 -19.17 -10.31 4.12
CA SER A 22 -20.11 -9.36 3.49
C SER A 22 -20.31 -9.61 2.00
N ILE A 23 -19.30 -10.15 1.31
CA ILE A 23 -19.38 -10.52 -0.10
C ILE A 23 -20.11 -11.87 -0.26
N GLY A 24 -19.84 -12.80 0.66
CA GLY A 24 -20.26 -14.19 0.59
C GLY A 24 -19.04 -15.08 0.43
N LEU A 25 -18.87 -16.00 1.37
CA LEU A 25 -17.69 -16.86 1.46
C LEU A 25 -17.50 -17.75 0.22
N ASP A 26 -18.62 -18.15 -0.38
CA ASP A 26 -18.71 -18.93 -1.62
C ASP A 26 -18.30 -18.16 -2.87
N LYS A 27 -18.23 -16.82 -2.79
CA LYS A 27 -17.90 -15.93 -3.92
C LYS A 27 -16.47 -15.43 -3.91
N VAL A 28 -15.74 -15.69 -2.83
CA VAL A 28 -14.34 -15.28 -2.67
C VAL A 28 -13.46 -16.52 -2.78
N SER A 29 -12.67 -16.64 -3.84
CA SER A 29 -11.68 -17.72 -3.97
C SER A 29 -10.31 -17.31 -3.45
N THR A 30 -9.99 -16.01 -3.55
CA THR A 30 -8.61 -15.54 -3.40
C THR A 30 -8.57 -14.18 -2.71
N VAL A 31 -7.65 -14.04 -1.77
CA VAL A 31 -7.33 -12.79 -1.08
C VAL A 31 -5.90 -12.41 -1.45
N VAL A 32 -5.72 -11.22 -2.00
CA VAL A 32 -4.38 -10.68 -2.28
C VAL A 32 -3.99 -9.76 -1.14
N SER A 33 -2.82 -9.99 -0.53
CA SER A 33 -2.37 -9.22 0.62
C SER A 33 -0.86 -9.01 0.61
N ASP A 34 -0.39 -7.92 1.21
CA ASP A 34 1.03 -7.70 1.43
C ASP A 34 1.51 -8.46 2.68
N VAL A 35 1.78 -9.74 2.49
CA VAL A 35 2.28 -10.65 3.52
C VAL A 35 3.80 -10.57 3.71
N VAL A 36 4.51 -9.83 2.86
CA VAL A 36 5.98 -9.80 2.85
C VAL A 36 6.51 -8.66 3.73
N THR A 37 5.87 -7.49 3.69
CA THR A 37 6.38 -6.31 4.41
C THR A 37 5.86 -6.19 5.85
N SER A 38 4.72 -6.80 6.16
CA SER A 38 4.03 -6.62 7.44
C SER A 38 3.79 -7.96 8.17
N PRO A 39 4.50 -8.22 9.28
CA PRO A 39 4.30 -9.42 10.09
C PRO A 39 2.87 -9.59 10.59
N ASN A 40 2.23 -8.48 11.01
CA ASN A 40 0.85 -8.51 11.49
C ASN A 40 -0.14 -8.88 10.38
N MET A 41 0.13 -8.45 9.13
CA MET A 41 -0.71 -8.79 7.99
C MET A 41 -0.58 -10.27 7.64
N LYS A 42 0.65 -10.79 7.65
CA LYS A 42 0.93 -12.21 7.45
C LYS A 42 0.21 -13.07 8.49
N ASP A 43 0.38 -12.78 9.77
CA ASP A 43 -0.27 -13.53 10.85
C ASP A 43 -1.80 -13.48 10.74
N ALA A 44 -2.35 -12.33 10.31
CA ALA A 44 -3.79 -12.17 10.15
C ALA A 44 -4.32 -12.97 8.95
N THR A 45 -3.55 -13.04 7.85
CA THR A 45 -3.89 -13.89 6.70
C THR A 45 -3.76 -15.38 7.03
N ASP A 46 -2.78 -15.77 7.86
CA ASP A 46 -2.62 -17.16 8.32
C ASP A 46 -3.80 -17.59 9.19
N LEU A 47 -4.30 -16.70 10.07
CA LEU A 47 -5.53 -16.94 10.83
C LEU A 47 -6.75 -17.09 9.92
N LEU A 48 -6.85 -16.28 8.87
CA LEU A 48 -7.93 -16.35 7.89
C LEU A 48 -7.92 -17.69 7.14
N LEU A 49 -6.75 -18.14 6.67
CA LEU A 49 -6.56 -19.44 6.01
C LEU A 49 -6.87 -20.61 6.94
N THR A 50 -6.46 -20.52 8.22
CA THR A 50 -6.75 -21.54 9.22
C THR A 50 -8.26 -21.70 9.43
N LYS A 51 -9.00 -20.60 9.43
CA LYS A 51 -10.46 -20.61 9.61
C LYS A 51 -11.22 -20.97 8.32
N TYR A 52 -10.70 -20.58 7.17
CA TYR A 52 -11.33 -20.75 5.85
C TYR A 52 -10.37 -21.38 4.84
N PRO A 53 -10.14 -22.70 4.91
CA PRO A 53 -9.09 -23.38 4.14
C PRO A 53 -9.29 -23.42 2.62
N HIS A 54 -10.49 -23.07 2.13
CA HIS A 54 -10.78 -22.97 0.69
C HIS A 54 -10.33 -21.63 0.10
N LEU A 55 -10.05 -20.63 0.93
CA LEU A 55 -9.48 -19.38 0.48
C LEU A 55 -8.01 -19.60 0.11
N THR A 56 -7.58 -18.96 -0.95
CA THR A 56 -6.15 -18.86 -1.30
C THR A 56 -5.67 -17.46 -0.95
N VAL A 57 -4.54 -17.33 -0.26
CA VAL A 57 -3.88 -16.02 -0.07
C VAL A 57 -2.71 -15.92 -1.02
N LEU A 58 -2.64 -14.84 -1.78
CA LEU A 58 -1.53 -14.53 -2.69
C LEU A 58 -0.83 -13.25 -2.25
N PRO A 59 0.51 -13.16 -2.43
CA PRO A 59 1.23 -11.92 -2.19
C PRO A 59 0.83 -10.84 -3.19
N SER A 60 0.86 -9.58 -2.75
CA SER A 60 0.66 -8.44 -3.64
C SER A 60 1.82 -8.27 -4.63
N CYS A 61 1.51 -8.33 -5.93
CA CYS A 61 2.48 -8.05 -6.99
C CYS A 61 2.89 -6.57 -7.08
N ALA A 62 2.06 -5.65 -6.56
CA ALA A 62 2.36 -4.22 -6.57
C ALA A 62 3.62 -3.93 -5.75
N HIS A 63 3.71 -4.49 -4.55
CA HIS A 63 4.88 -4.33 -3.68
C HIS A 63 6.14 -4.95 -4.27
N ALA A 64 6.01 -6.10 -4.95
CA ALA A 64 7.13 -6.71 -5.66
C ALA A 64 7.62 -5.82 -6.82
N PHE A 65 6.69 -5.15 -7.51
CA PHE A 65 7.02 -4.21 -8.57
C PHE A 65 7.69 -2.95 -8.02
N ASP A 66 7.20 -2.39 -6.91
CA ASP A 66 7.79 -1.22 -6.27
C ASP A 66 9.21 -1.50 -5.78
N ALA A 67 9.46 -2.67 -5.19
CA ALA A 67 10.80 -3.11 -4.79
C ALA A 67 11.75 -3.17 -6.00
N MET A 68 11.32 -3.83 -7.08
CA MET A 68 12.11 -3.94 -8.32
C MET A 68 12.38 -2.57 -8.96
N MET A 69 11.39 -1.66 -8.96
CA MET A 69 11.58 -0.30 -9.49
C MET A 69 12.53 0.52 -8.62
N THR A 70 12.49 0.33 -7.30
CA THR A 70 13.42 0.97 -6.37
C THR A 70 14.85 0.51 -6.67
N GLU A 71 15.08 -0.80 -6.80
CA GLU A 71 16.39 -1.37 -7.16
C GLU A 71 16.88 -0.85 -8.53
N LEU A 72 15.98 -0.74 -9.51
CA LEU A 72 16.31 -0.19 -10.83
C LEU A 72 16.79 1.25 -10.73
N LEU A 73 16.14 2.09 -9.90
CA LEU A 73 16.51 3.49 -9.72
C LEU A 73 17.84 3.69 -8.98
N GLU A 74 18.30 2.67 -8.25
CA GLU A 74 19.62 2.66 -7.61
C GLU A 74 20.77 2.35 -8.58
N LEU A 75 20.49 1.85 -9.78
CA LEU A 75 21.53 1.58 -10.78
C LEU A 75 22.29 2.88 -11.13
N PRO A 76 23.64 2.81 -11.32
CA PRO A 76 24.46 4.00 -11.55
C PRO A 76 24.01 4.89 -12.72
N VAL A 77 23.41 4.28 -13.74
CA VAL A 77 22.88 4.98 -14.92
C VAL A 77 21.69 5.89 -14.60
N PHE A 78 20.89 5.56 -13.58
CA PHE A 78 19.71 6.33 -13.16
C PHE A 78 19.97 7.19 -11.92
N HIS A 79 21.01 6.87 -11.15
CA HIS A 79 21.30 7.49 -9.85
C HIS A 79 21.40 9.03 -9.91
N SER A 80 22.02 9.59 -10.95
CA SER A 80 22.17 11.05 -11.09
C SER A 80 20.83 11.76 -11.28
N LEU A 81 19.99 11.24 -12.18
CA LEU A 81 18.64 11.77 -12.43
C LEU A 81 17.75 11.57 -11.22
N TYR A 82 17.75 10.36 -10.64
CA TYR A 82 16.95 10.03 -9.46
C TYR A 82 17.29 10.95 -8.28
N THR A 83 18.57 11.21 -8.03
CA THR A 83 19.05 12.11 -6.96
C THR A 83 18.57 13.55 -7.16
N VAL A 84 18.60 14.06 -8.40
CA VAL A 84 18.11 15.41 -8.70
C VAL A 84 16.61 15.48 -8.47
N CYS A 85 15.84 14.51 -8.98
CA CYS A 85 14.40 14.45 -8.81
C CYS A 85 14.00 14.38 -7.33
N THR A 86 14.67 13.55 -6.52
CA THR A 86 14.41 13.48 -5.07
C THR A 86 14.74 14.79 -4.36
N ARG A 87 15.83 15.48 -4.73
CA ARG A 87 16.17 16.79 -4.15
C ARG A 87 15.14 17.86 -4.48
N VAL A 88 14.69 17.94 -5.73
CA VAL A 88 13.66 18.90 -6.17
C VAL A 88 12.34 18.61 -5.47
N SER A 89 11.92 17.34 -5.43
CA SER A 89 10.72 16.92 -4.71
C SER A 89 10.79 17.26 -3.22
N ALA A 90 11.93 17.00 -2.56
CA ALA A 90 12.14 17.33 -1.15
C ALA A 90 12.09 18.84 -0.89
N TYR A 91 12.65 19.68 -1.79
CA TYR A 91 12.59 21.14 -1.66
C TYR A 91 11.14 21.64 -1.66
N PHE A 92 10.32 21.20 -2.61
CA PHE A 92 8.92 21.61 -2.67
C PHE A 92 8.09 21.04 -1.52
N SER A 93 8.38 19.81 -1.09
CA SER A 93 7.66 19.14 -0.01
C SER A 93 7.89 19.78 1.37
N ARG A 94 9.05 20.42 1.58
CA ARG A 94 9.38 21.12 2.84
C ARG A 94 8.60 22.40 3.07
N ASN A 95 8.08 23.03 2.00
CA ASN A 95 7.30 24.25 2.12
C ASN A 95 5.81 23.94 1.98
N HIS A 96 5.07 24.11 3.08
CA HIS A 96 3.62 23.89 3.13
C HIS A 96 2.84 24.65 2.05
N LEU A 97 3.30 25.85 1.66
CA LEU A 97 2.67 26.64 0.60
C LEU A 97 2.87 26.04 -0.79
N HIS A 98 4.07 25.51 -1.07
CA HIS A 98 4.34 24.82 -2.33
C HIS A 98 3.54 23.52 -2.42
N LYS A 99 3.56 22.72 -1.36
CA LYS A 99 2.78 21.48 -1.26
C LYS A 99 1.29 21.73 -1.51
N ALA A 100 0.70 22.76 -0.89
CA ALA A 100 -0.71 23.11 -1.10
C ALA A 100 -1.02 23.53 -2.55
N ARG A 101 -0.10 24.26 -3.21
CA ARG A 101 -0.27 24.66 -4.62
C ARG A 101 -0.20 23.47 -5.56
N PHE A 102 0.75 22.56 -5.35
CA PHE A 102 0.84 21.32 -6.14
C PHE A 102 -0.39 20.43 -5.94
N ALA A 103 -0.87 20.26 -4.70
CA ALA A 103 -2.09 19.50 -4.41
C ALA A 103 -3.33 20.11 -5.10
N ARG A 104 -3.44 21.45 -5.11
CA ARG A 104 -4.54 22.13 -5.83
C ARG A 104 -4.51 21.84 -7.33
N VAL A 105 -3.34 21.98 -7.96
CA VAL A 105 -3.20 21.71 -9.40
C VAL A 105 -3.43 20.24 -9.72
N ALA A 106 -2.95 19.31 -8.89
CA ALA A 106 -3.22 17.89 -9.04
C ALA A 106 -4.72 17.59 -8.99
N HIS A 107 -5.45 18.22 -8.06
CA HIS A 107 -6.91 18.12 -7.98
C HIS A 107 -7.62 18.70 -9.21
N GLU A 108 -7.20 19.88 -9.70
CA GLU A 108 -7.73 20.48 -10.93
C GLU A 108 -7.49 19.59 -12.17
N LEU A 109 -6.43 18.79 -12.17
CA LEU A 109 -6.05 17.89 -13.27
C LEU A 109 -6.54 16.45 -13.11
N ASN A 110 -7.30 16.12 -12.05
CA ASN A 110 -7.68 14.75 -11.69
C ASN A 110 -6.48 13.78 -11.61
N ILE A 111 -5.32 14.29 -11.17
CA ILE A 111 -4.17 13.44 -10.85
C ILE A 111 -4.40 12.93 -9.43
N GLU A 112 -4.67 11.64 -9.29
CA GLU A 112 -4.81 11.00 -7.98
C GLU A 112 -3.52 11.23 -7.15
N ASP A 113 -3.69 11.63 -5.89
CA ASP A 113 -2.56 11.83 -5.00
C ASP A 113 -1.92 10.45 -4.76
N PRO A 114 -0.65 10.23 -5.15
CA PRO A 114 0.00 8.93 -4.98
C PRO A 114 0.12 8.52 -3.51
N ALA A 115 -0.05 9.46 -2.57
CA ALA A 115 -0.12 9.16 -1.13
C ALA A 115 -1.45 8.54 -0.67
N ASN A 116 -2.49 8.54 -1.51
CA ASN A 116 -3.80 7.92 -1.25
C ASN A 116 -4.04 6.63 -2.08
N ALA A 117 -3.05 6.18 -2.84
CA ALA A 117 -3.14 4.99 -3.70
C ALA A 117 -2.78 3.67 -2.98
N THR A 118 -2.69 3.67 -1.65
CA THR A 118 -2.43 2.50 -0.80
C THR A 118 -3.56 2.26 0.18
#